data_AF-A2A200-F1
#
_entry.id   AF-A2A200-F1
#
_cell.length_a   1.000
_cell.length_b   1.000
_cell.length_c   1.000
_cell.angle_alpha   90.00
_cell.angle_beta   90.00
_cell.angle_gamma   90.00
#
_symmetry.space_group_name_H-M   'P 1'
#
loop_
_entity.id
_entity.type
_entity.pdbx_description
1 polymer ?
#
loop_
_entity_poly.entity_id
_entity_poly.type
_entity_poly.pdbx_seq_one_letter_code
_entity_poly.pdbx_strand_id
1 'polypeptide(L)'
;MNDLLGYALPGSVMAVGLLYGINQISIINIHFGGESINHIIYGSITLLLFAYVSRFMAIAYSSIEASAQQIKPVFTQSARLLGASRLRLIWQVYLPMMTPGILAGGLLVSVDVMKELPATYLLRPFGWDTLAIQTYELSAEGLYERAAVPALIMVVFGALLMVVFQYLDKKSSRSS
;
A
#
# COMPACT_ATOMS: atom_id res chain seq x y z
N MET A 1 13.96 -1.06 15.77
CA MET A 1 13.44 -2.42 16.04
C MET A 1 11.93 -2.39 16.36
N ASN A 2 11.14 -1.55 15.68
CA ASN A 2 9.68 -1.47 15.89
C ASN A 2 8.87 -1.58 14.59
N ASP A 3 9.49 -1.57 13.40
CA ASP A 3 8.75 -1.45 12.13
C ASP A 3 8.20 -2.78 11.57
N LEU A 4 8.47 -3.91 12.23
CA LEU A 4 8.07 -5.24 11.75
C LEU A 4 6.71 -5.73 12.26
N LEU A 5 6.07 -5.04 13.22
CA LEU A 5 4.84 -5.53 13.85
C LEU A 5 3.66 -5.63 12.86
N GLY A 6 3.58 -4.72 11.88
CA GLY A 6 2.55 -4.76 10.84
C GLY A 6 2.84 -5.75 9.71
N TYR A 7 4.12 -6.01 9.43
CA TYR A 7 4.56 -6.90 8.35
C TYR A 7 4.61 -8.38 8.76
N ALA A 8 4.87 -8.67 10.03
CA ALA A 8 4.97 -10.04 10.54
C ALA A 8 3.62 -10.77 10.59
N LEU A 9 2.50 -10.04 10.55
CA LEU A 9 1.17 -10.63 10.58
C LEU A 9 0.80 -11.17 9.19
N PRO A 10 0.43 -12.46 9.06
CA PRO A 10 -0.17 -12.98 7.84
C PRO A 10 -1.42 -12.16 7.46
N GLY A 11 -1.65 -11.95 6.17
CA GLY A 11 -2.79 -11.12 5.69
C GLY A 11 -4.14 -11.66 6.16
N SER A 12 -4.26 -12.98 6.31
CA SER A 12 -5.44 -13.64 6.87
C SER A 12 -5.67 -13.30 8.34
N VAL A 13 -4.61 -13.27 9.16
CA VAL A 13 -4.70 -12.92 10.59
C VAL A 13 -5.13 -11.46 10.75
N MET A 14 -4.56 -10.57 9.95
CA MET A 14 -4.95 -9.16 9.95
C MET A 14 -6.42 -9.00 9.54
N ALA A 15 -6.87 -9.70 8.49
CA ALA A 15 -8.26 -9.67 8.06
C ALA A 15 -9.24 -10.16 9.13
N VAL A 16 -8.98 -11.32 9.73
CA VAL A 16 -9.82 -11.86 10.81
C VAL A 16 -9.83 -10.92 12.02
N GLY A 17 -8.68 -10.35 12.39
CA GLY A 17 -8.57 -9.38 13.47
C GLY A 17 -9.38 -8.11 13.21
N LEU A 18 -9.36 -7.60 11.99
CA LEU A 18 -10.15 -6.43 11.57
C LEU A 18 -11.65 -6.71 11.59
N LEU A 19 -12.08 -7.87 11.07
CA LEU A 19 -13.48 -8.29 11.15
C LEU A 19 -13.93 -8.41 12.61
N TYR A 20 -13.15 -9.06 13.45
CA TYR A 20 -13.45 -9.18 14.88
C TYR A 20 -13.51 -7.80 15.57
N GLY A 21 -12.57 -6.91 15.27
CA GLY A 21 -12.56 -5.55 15.83
C GLY A 21 -13.80 -4.74 15.47
N ILE A 22 -14.22 -4.77 14.20
CA ILE A 22 -15.46 -4.11 13.75
C ILE A 22 -16.68 -4.73 14.42
N ASN A 23 -16.72 -6.05 14.56
CA ASN A 23 -17.80 -6.72 15.27
C ASN A 23 -17.94 -6.24 16.72
N GLN A 24 -16.83 -6.10 17.44
CA GLN A 24 -16.83 -5.59 18.82
C GLN A 24 -17.33 -4.13 18.90
N ILE A 25 -16.87 -3.27 17.98
CA ILE A 25 -17.37 -1.89 17.89
C ILE A 25 -18.88 -1.87 17.63
N SER A 26 -19.37 -2.74 16.73
CA SER A 26 -20.81 -2.85 16.48
C SER A 26 -21.59 -3.31 17.70
N ILE A 27 -21.08 -4.26 18.49
CA ILE A 27 -21.74 -4.72 19.72
C ILE A 27 -21.83 -3.58 20.74
N ILE A 28 -20.74 -2.83 20.92
CA ILE A 28 -20.71 -1.66 21.79
C ILE A 28 -21.72 -0.61 21.29
N ASN A 29 -21.75 -0.32 19.99
CA ASN A 29 -22.70 0.64 19.42
C ASN A 29 -24.16 0.25 19.69
N ILE A 30 -24.49 -1.04 19.53
CA ILE A 30 -25.82 -1.58 19.85
C ILE A 30 -26.14 -1.44 21.35
N HIS A 31 -25.16 -1.68 22.21
CA HIS A 31 -25.32 -1.51 23.65
C HIS A 31 -25.67 -0.06 24.05
N PHE A 32 -25.16 0.93 23.32
CA PHE A 32 -25.50 2.35 23.49
C PHE A 32 -26.75 2.79 22.71
N GLY A 33 -27.53 1.85 22.17
CA GLY A 33 -28.79 2.13 21.46
C GLY A 33 -28.63 2.46 19.97
N GLY A 34 -27.46 2.20 19.38
CA GLY A 34 -27.22 2.33 17.93
C GLY A 34 -27.56 1.07 17.13
N GLU A 35 -27.46 1.18 15.81
CA GLU A 35 -27.64 0.07 14.86
C GLU A 35 -26.33 -0.70 14.62
N SER A 36 -26.41 -1.92 14.07
CA SER A 36 -25.20 -2.65 13.66
C SER A 36 -24.49 -1.94 12.52
N ILE A 37 -23.18 -1.70 12.61
CA ILE A 37 -22.39 -1.12 11.52
C ILE A 37 -21.77 -2.18 10.60
N ASN A 38 -21.87 -3.46 10.96
CA ASN A 38 -21.20 -4.57 10.28
C ASN A 38 -21.62 -4.65 8.80
N HIS A 39 -22.89 -4.41 8.50
CA HIS A 39 -23.42 -4.50 7.14
C HIS A 39 -22.81 -3.44 6.19
N ILE A 40 -22.50 -2.25 6.72
CA ILE A 40 -21.87 -1.17 5.95
C ILE A 40 -20.38 -1.48 5.72
N ILE A 41 -19.71 -1.97 6.76
CA ILE A 41 -18.25 -2.13 6.74
C ILE A 41 -17.82 -3.40 5.99
N TYR A 42 -18.49 -4.54 6.22
CA TYR A 42 -18.11 -5.82 5.60
C TYR A 42 -18.43 -5.88 4.10
N GLY A 43 -19.41 -5.09 3.64
CA GLY A 43 -19.70 -4.94 2.21
C GLY A 43 -18.86 -3.88 1.50
N SER A 44 -18.05 -3.12 2.24
CA SER A 44 -17.28 -1.99 1.71
C SER A 44 -15.80 -2.33 1.52
N ILE A 45 -15.16 -1.65 0.57
CA ILE A 45 -13.71 -1.72 0.36
C ILE A 45 -12.90 -1.06 1.49
N THR A 46 -13.55 -0.32 2.40
CA THR A 46 -12.90 0.42 3.48
C THR A 46 -12.00 -0.45 4.35
N LEU A 47 -12.48 -1.64 4.74
CA LEU A 47 -11.73 -2.53 5.63
C LEU A 47 -10.50 -3.12 4.91
N LEU A 48 -10.65 -3.42 3.61
CA LEU A 48 -9.56 -3.86 2.76
C LEU A 48 -8.49 -2.77 2.59
N LEU A 49 -8.90 -1.52 2.34
CA LEU A 49 -7.98 -0.39 2.25
C LEU A 49 -7.23 -0.18 3.57
N PHE A 50 -7.92 -0.28 4.70
CA PHE A 50 -7.28 -0.17 6.02
C PHE A 50 -6.25 -1.28 6.24
N ALA A 51 -6.58 -2.53 5.88
CA ALA A 51 -5.64 -3.65 5.95
C ALA A 51 -4.39 -3.39 5.10
N TYR A 52 -4.56 -2.92 3.87
CA TYR A 52 -3.44 -2.60 2.98
C TYR A 52 -2.57 -1.46 3.51
N VAL A 53 -3.18 -0.37 3.97
CA VAL A 53 -2.42 0.76 4.55
C VAL A 53 -1.63 0.27 5.75
N SER A 54 -2.25 -0.44 6.70
CA SER A 54 -1.56 -0.94 7.89
C SER A 54 -0.41 -1.89 7.56
N ARG A 55 -0.61 -2.81 6.62
CA ARG A 55 0.37 -3.84 6.23
C ARG A 55 1.54 -3.26 5.45
N PHE A 56 1.27 -2.40 4.47
CA PHE A 56 2.27 -1.93 3.51
C PHE A 56 2.92 -0.59 3.89
N MET A 57 2.44 0.07 4.95
CA MET A 57 3.02 1.31 5.45
C MET A 57 4.49 1.16 5.85
N ALA A 58 4.89 0.04 6.45
CA ALA A 58 6.28 -0.19 6.85
C ALA A 58 7.24 -0.19 5.64
N ILE A 59 6.83 -0.84 4.55
CA ILE A 59 7.61 -0.92 3.30
C ILE A 59 7.72 0.46 2.66
N ALA A 60 6.60 1.18 2.55
CA ALA A 60 6.60 2.55 2.03
C ALA A 60 7.51 3.45 2.87
N TYR A 61 7.39 3.40 4.20
CA TYR A 61 8.17 4.23 5.11
C TYR A 61 9.67 3.94 4.99
N SER A 62 10.08 2.67 4.95
CA SER A 62 11.49 2.29 4.82
C SER A 62 12.14 2.86 3.55
N SER A 63 11.41 2.88 2.43
CA SER A 63 11.89 3.42 1.16
C SER A 63 12.02 4.94 1.21
N ILE A 64 11.05 5.61 1.83
CA ILE A 64 11.05 7.06 2.02
C ILE A 64 12.18 7.47 2.97
N GLU A 65 12.38 6.74 4.07
CA GLU A 65 13.43 6.99 5.05
C GLU A 65 14.83 6.84 4.42
N ALA A 66 15.06 5.77 3.65
CA ALA A 66 16.31 5.55 2.94
C ALA A 66 16.66 6.71 1.98
N SER A 67 15.66 7.33 1.36
CA SER A 67 15.86 8.52 0.52
C SER A 67 16.07 9.78 1.36
N ALA A 68 15.38 9.92 2.49
CA ALA A 68 15.55 11.06 3.40
C ALA A 68 16.96 11.11 4.00
N GLN A 69 17.54 9.96 4.36
CA GLN A 69 18.89 9.86 4.92
C GLN A 69 19.99 10.33 3.96
N GLN A 70 19.72 10.34 2.65
CA GLN A 70 20.66 10.83 1.63
C GLN A 70 20.70 12.37 1.53
N ILE A 71 19.72 13.07 2.13
CA ILE A 71 19.61 14.52 2.06
C ILE A 71 20.60 15.17 3.03
N LYS A 72 21.66 15.77 2.48
CA LYS A 72 22.66 16.47 3.29
C LYS A 72 22.07 17.74 3.95
N PRO A 73 22.42 18.05 5.21
CA PRO A 73 21.93 19.24 5.91
C PRO A 73 22.20 20.55 5.16
N VAL A 74 23.27 20.63 4.39
CA VAL A 74 23.68 21.82 3.62
C VAL A 74 22.54 22.37 2.74
N PHE A 75 21.77 21.51 2.08
CA PHE A 75 20.66 21.95 1.23
C PHE A 75 19.57 22.68 2.03
N THR A 76 19.25 22.16 3.21
CA THR A 76 18.22 22.74 4.08
C THR A 76 18.71 24.01 4.77
N GLN A 77 19.98 24.08 5.15
CA GLN A 77 20.61 25.26 5.74
C GLN A 77 20.67 26.42 4.73
N SER A 78 21.12 26.16 3.50
CA SER A 78 21.15 27.15 2.43
C SER A 78 19.76 27.69 2.09
N ALA A 79 18.74 26.82 1.98
CA ALA A 79 17.37 27.27 1.74
C ALA A 79 16.83 28.18 2.86
N ARG A 80 17.14 27.87 4.13
CA ARG A 80 16.75 28.72 5.27
C ARG A 80 17.47 30.08 5.25
N LEU A 81 18.76 30.11 4.90
CA LEU A 81 19.52 31.36 4.76
C LEU A 81 18.94 32.26 3.66
N LEU A 82 18.38 31.67 2.60
CA LEU A 82 17.66 32.37 1.52
C LEU A 82 16.22 32.76 1.90
N GLY A 83 15.84 32.65 3.17
CA GLY A 83 14.51 33.06 3.65
C GLY A 83 13.38 32.07 3.34
N ALA A 84 13.68 30.79 3.08
CA ALA A 84 12.63 29.80 2.88
C ALA A 84 11.83 29.56 4.17
N SER A 85 10.51 29.70 4.06
CA SER A 85 9.57 29.31 5.12
C SER A 85 9.51 27.77 5.27
N ARG A 86 8.99 27.28 6.40
CA ARG A 86 8.89 25.83 6.67
C ARG A 86 8.14 25.08 5.57
N LEU A 87 7.00 25.61 5.10
CA LEU A 87 6.25 25.02 3.99
C LEU A 87 7.05 25.03 2.68
N ARG A 88 7.73 26.14 2.37
CA ARG A 88 8.53 26.25 1.15
C ARG A 88 9.64 25.21 1.13
N LEU A 89 10.27 24.96 2.27
CA LEU A 89 11.34 23.98 2.42
C LEU A 89 10.84 22.54 2.19
N ILE A 90 9.63 22.22 2.65
CA ILE A 90 9.00 20.92 2.38
C ILE A 90 8.78 20.74 0.87
N TRP A 91 8.08 21.67 0.22
CA TRP A 91 7.70 21.52 -1.18
C TRP A 91 8.84 21.70 -2.19
N GLN A 92 9.84 22.51 -1.87
CA GLN A 92 10.92 22.83 -2.82
C GLN A 92 12.23 22.09 -2.55
N VAL A 93 12.44 21.55 -1.35
CA VAL A 93 13.68 20.83 -0.99
C VAL A 93 13.39 19.39 -0.65
N TYR A 94 12.63 19.13 0.42
CA TYR A 94 12.42 17.75 0.87
C TYR A 94 11.65 16.92 -0.15
N LEU A 95 10.50 17.38 -0.64
CA LEU A 95 9.62 16.58 -1.50
C LEU A 95 10.29 16.20 -2.84
N PRO A 96 10.95 17.12 -3.57
CA PRO A 96 11.69 16.76 -4.79
C PRO A 96 12.84 15.79 -4.52
N MET A 97 13.62 16.02 -3.46
CA MET A 97 14.77 15.16 -3.11
C MET A 97 14.35 13.78 -2.60
N MET A 98 13.17 13.66 -2.00
CA MET A 98 12.59 12.40 -1.54
C MET A 98 11.76 11.69 -2.61
N THR A 99 11.53 12.33 -3.77
CA THR A 99 10.70 11.77 -4.85
C THR A 99 11.18 10.39 -5.31
N PRO A 100 12.49 10.12 -5.49
CA PRO A 100 12.97 8.79 -5.84
C PRO A 100 12.57 7.72 -4.80
N GLY A 101 12.72 8.02 -3.51
CA GLY A 101 12.29 7.12 -2.43
C GLY A 101 10.78 6.91 -2.35
N ILE A 102 9.99 7.97 -2.56
CA ILE A 102 8.52 7.89 -2.62
C ILE A 102 8.09 7.01 -3.79
N LEU A 103 8.69 7.19 -4.97
CA LEU A 103 8.38 6.37 -6.15
C LEU A 103 8.81 4.92 -5.95
N ALA A 104 9.97 4.68 -5.36
CA ALA A 104 10.45 3.33 -5.06
C ALA A 104 9.53 2.62 -4.06
N GLY A 105 9.16 3.31 -2.97
CA GLY A 105 8.19 2.79 -2.00
C GLY A 105 6.83 2.53 -2.62
N GLY A 106 6.33 3.46 -3.44
CA GLY A 106 5.07 3.31 -4.16
C GLY A 106 5.07 2.12 -5.13
N LEU A 107 6.19 1.89 -5.83
CA LEU A 107 6.36 0.73 -6.71
C LEU A 107 6.28 -0.58 -5.91
N LEU A 108 7.05 -0.69 -4.82
CA LEU A 108 7.09 -1.88 -3.97
C LEU A 108 5.70 -2.20 -3.42
N VAL A 109 5.02 -1.19 -2.84
CA VAL A 109 3.66 -1.34 -2.33
C VAL A 109 2.67 -1.74 -3.43
N SER A 110 2.77 -1.14 -4.63
CA SER A 110 1.88 -1.48 -5.74
C SER A 110 2.00 -2.94 -6.16
N VAL A 111 3.23 -3.46 -6.25
CA VAL A 111 3.50 -4.85 -6.59
C VAL A 111 3.02 -5.78 -5.48
N ASP A 112 3.24 -5.42 -4.21
CA ASP A 112 2.80 -6.21 -3.07
C ASP A 112 1.29 -6.26 -2.90
N VAL A 113 0.60 -5.13 -3.10
CA VAL A 113 -0.88 -5.07 -3.09
C VAL A 113 -1.46 -5.89 -4.23
N MET A 114 -0.90 -5.83 -5.44
CA MET A 114 -1.43 -6.54 -6.61
C MET A 114 -1.51 -8.05 -6.40
N LYS A 115 -0.51 -8.64 -5.73
CA LYS A 115 -0.44 -10.09 -5.46
C LYS A 115 -1.04 -10.49 -4.11
N GLU A 116 -1.55 -9.53 -3.33
CA GLU A 116 -2.05 -9.85 -2.00
C GLU A 116 -3.38 -10.59 -2.09
N LEU A 117 -3.35 -11.84 -1.62
CA LEU A 117 -4.50 -12.75 -1.68
C LEU A 117 -5.18 -12.92 -0.31
N PRO A 118 -4.46 -13.24 0.79
CA PRO A 118 -5.12 -13.68 2.03
C PRO A 118 -6.06 -12.64 2.63
N ALA A 119 -5.63 -11.37 2.72
CA ALA A 119 -6.49 -10.31 3.25
C ALA A 119 -7.63 -9.98 2.28
N THR A 120 -7.33 -9.91 0.98
CA THR A 120 -8.28 -9.60 -0.09
C THR A 120 -9.39 -10.62 -0.19
N TYR A 121 -9.06 -11.91 -0.10
CA TYR A 121 -10.03 -12.99 -0.20
C TYR A 121 -11.06 -12.95 0.93
N LEU A 122 -10.65 -12.50 2.14
CA LEU A 122 -11.50 -12.42 3.32
C LEU A 122 -12.26 -11.09 3.45
N LEU A 123 -11.70 -9.99 2.93
CA LEU A 123 -12.23 -8.64 3.11
C LEU A 123 -12.84 -8.03 1.84
N ARG A 124 -12.77 -8.71 0.68
CA ARG A 124 -13.33 -8.17 -0.57
C ARG A 124 -14.84 -7.94 -0.45
N PRO A 125 -15.38 -6.87 -1.04
CA PRO A 125 -16.81 -6.77 -1.31
C PRO A 125 -17.31 -7.96 -2.15
N PHE A 126 -18.56 -8.35 -1.96
CA PHE A 126 -19.17 -9.42 -2.74
C PHE A 126 -19.24 -9.07 -4.23
N GLY A 127 -18.90 -10.03 -5.09
CA GLY A 127 -18.93 -9.88 -6.55
C GLY A 127 -17.74 -9.13 -7.14
N TRP A 128 -16.69 -8.85 -6.35
CA TRP A 128 -15.49 -8.14 -6.79
C TRP A 128 -14.28 -9.07 -6.75
N ASP A 129 -13.94 -9.65 -7.91
CA ASP A 129 -12.85 -10.61 -8.01
C ASP A 129 -11.62 -9.95 -8.62
N THR A 130 -10.57 -9.81 -7.80
CA THR A 130 -9.29 -9.30 -8.27
C THR A 130 -8.58 -10.33 -9.14
N LEU A 131 -7.61 -9.89 -9.94
CA LEU A 131 -6.79 -10.79 -10.77
C LEU A 131 -6.08 -11.86 -9.93
N ALA A 132 -5.63 -11.50 -8.71
CA ALA A 132 -5.02 -12.43 -7.77
C ALA A 132 -6.01 -13.53 -7.35
N ILE A 133 -7.26 -13.17 -7.07
CA ILE A 133 -8.27 -14.14 -6.67
C ILE A 133 -8.72 -15.01 -7.83
N GLN A 134 -8.97 -14.43 -9.01
CA GLN A 134 -9.31 -15.21 -10.21
C GLN A 134 -8.22 -16.21 -10.55
N THR A 135 -6.95 -15.81 -10.46
CA THR A 135 -5.82 -16.71 -10.68
C THR A 135 -5.82 -17.85 -9.65
N TYR A 136 -6.06 -17.54 -8.38
CA TYR A 136 -6.10 -18.53 -7.31
C TYR A 136 -7.26 -19.52 -7.46
N GLU A 137 -8.49 -19.03 -7.66
CA GLU A 137 -9.69 -19.87 -7.79
C GLU A 137 -9.61 -20.79 -9.03
N LEU A 138 -9.24 -20.25 -10.19
CA LEU A 138 -9.06 -21.06 -11.41
C LEU A 138 -7.95 -22.10 -11.27
N SER A 139 -6.86 -21.76 -10.57
CA SER A 139 -5.77 -22.71 -10.32
C SER A 139 -6.21 -23.82 -9.35
N ALA A 140 -6.99 -23.47 -8.31
CA ALA A 140 -7.53 -24.42 -7.35
C ALA A 140 -8.53 -25.40 -7.98
N GLU A 141 -9.27 -24.96 -9.00
CA GLU A 141 -10.16 -25.79 -9.82
C GLU A 141 -9.43 -26.66 -10.87
N GLY A 142 -8.10 -26.51 -11.00
CA GLY A 142 -7.30 -27.22 -12.02
C GLY A 142 -7.41 -26.63 -13.42
N LEU A 143 -8.03 -25.46 -13.58
CA LEU A 143 -8.22 -24.75 -14.86
C LEU A 143 -7.00 -23.87 -15.19
N TYR A 144 -5.80 -24.47 -15.24
CA TYR A 144 -4.54 -23.74 -15.41
C TYR A 144 -4.48 -22.90 -16.69
N GLU A 145 -5.07 -23.39 -17.79
CA GLU A 145 -5.14 -22.64 -19.05
C GLU A 145 -5.88 -21.31 -18.89
N ARG A 146 -6.96 -21.31 -18.11
CA ARG A 146 -7.74 -20.09 -17.82
C ARG A 146 -7.03 -19.23 -16.78
N ALA A 147 -6.41 -19.83 -15.77
CA ALA A 147 -5.65 -19.12 -14.74
C ALA A 147 -4.44 -18.36 -15.32
N ALA A 148 -3.87 -18.84 -16.42
CA ALA A 148 -2.74 -18.19 -17.09
C ALA A 148 -3.08 -16.76 -17.55
N VAL A 149 -4.32 -16.48 -17.95
CA VAL A 149 -4.72 -15.15 -18.45
C VAL A 149 -4.60 -14.06 -17.36
N PRO A 150 -5.28 -14.14 -16.20
CA PRO A 150 -5.13 -13.14 -15.15
C PRO A 150 -3.71 -13.10 -14.57
N ALA A 151 -3.01 -14.24 -14.51
CA ALA A 151 -1.61 -14.29 -14.11
C ALA A 151 -0.69 -13.49 -15.04
N LEU A 152 -0.84 -13.65 -16.36
CA LEU A 152 -0.06 -12.90 -17.35
C LEU A 152 -0.38 -11.40 -17.30
N ILE A 153 -1.63 -11.02 -17.09
CA ILE A 153 -2.01 -9.60 -16.92
C ILE A 153 -1.28 -9.01 -15.71
N MET A 154 -1.22 -9.72 -14.57
CA MET A 154 -0.46 -9.26 -13.41
C MET A 154 1.04 -9.11 -13.72
N VAL A 155 1.64 -10.06 -14.44
CA VAL A 155 3.05 -9.98 -14.86
C VAL A 155 3.30 -8.76 -15.75
N VAL A 156 2.46 -8.54 -16.77
CA VAL A 156 2.57 -7.39 -17.68
C VAL A 156 2.40 -6.08 -16.93
N PHE A 157 1.45 -6.01 -16.00
CA PHE A 157 1.24 -4.81 -15.18
C PHE A 157 2.44 -4.52 -14.28
N GLY A 158 2.97 -5.54 -13.60
CA GLY A 158 4.19 -5.41 -12.79
C GLY A 158 5.41 -4.95 -13.62
N ALA A 159 5.58 -5.50 -14.82
CA ALA A 159 6.63 -5.08 -15.74
C ALA A 159 6.44 -3.61 -16.17
N LEU A 160 5.21 -3.21 -16.49
CA LEU A 160 4.89 -1.83 -16.86
C LEU A 160 5.21 -0.86 -15.71
N LEU A 161 4.84 -1.19 -14.47
CA LEU A 161 5.16 -0.38 -13.30
C LEU A 161 6.67 -0.21 -13.12
N MET A 162 7.44 -1.29 -13.29
CA MET A 162 8.90 -1.24 -13.21
C MET A 162 9.52 -0.37 -14.31
N VAL A 163 9.00 -0.45 -15.53
CA VAL A 163 9.44 0.39 -16.65
C VAL A 163 9.14 1.86 -16.37
N VAL A 164 7.93 2.19 -15.91
CA VAL A 164 7.55 3.56 -15.52
C VAL A 164 8.48 4.09 -14.43
N PHE A 165 8.78 3.29 -13.42
CA PHE A 165 9.72 3.66 -12.37
C PHE A 165 11.11 3.99 -12.92
N GLN A 166 11.67 3.15 -13.78
CA GLN A 166 12.99 3.41 -14.40
C GLN A 166 13.01 4.72 -15.22
N TYR A 167 11.93 5.00 -15.94
CA TYR A 167 11.81 6.26 -16.70
C TYR A 167 11.77 7.49 -15.78
N LEU A 168 11.04 7.41 -14.66
CA LEU A 168 10.94 8.49 -13.68
C LEU A 168 12.26 8.70 -12.93
N ASP A 169 12.93 7.63 -12.53
CA ASP A 169 14.21 7.67 -11.82
C ASP A 169 15.33 8.29 -12.68
N LYS A 170 15.41 7.89 -13.95
CA LYS A 170 16.36 8.46 -14.92
C LYS A 170 16.14 9.97 -15.16
N LYS A 171 14.89 10.43 -15.09
CA LYS A 171 14.56 11.86 -15.20
C LYS A 171 15.02 12.62 -13.95
N SER A 172 14.84 12.04 -12.77
CA SER A 172 15.28 12.65 -11.49
C SER A 172 16.81 12.81 -11.43
N SER A 173 17.57 11.81 -11.89
CA SER A 173 19.04 11.88 -11.91
C SER A 173 19.62 12.91 -12.89
N ARG A 174 18.84 13.42 -13.85
CA ARG A 174 19.29 14.42 -14.83
C ARG A 174 19.05 15.87 -14.41
N SER A 175 18.24 16.13 -13.39
CA SER A 175 17.93 17.50 -12.93
C SER A 175 18.61 17.91 -11.62
N SER A 176 19.48 17.05 -11.09
CA SER A 176 20.31 17.24 -9.90
C SER A 176 21.77 17.38 -10.28
#